data_AF-A0ABD0WF88-F1
#
_entry.id   AF-A0ABD0WF88-F1
#
_cell.length_a   1.000
_cell.length_b   1.000
_cell.length_c   1.000
_cell.angle_alpha   90.00
_cell.angle_beta   90.00
_cell.angle_gamma   90.00
#
_symmetry.space_group_name_H-M   'P 1'
#
loop_
_entity.id
_entity.type
_entity.pdbx_description
1 polymer ?
#
loop_
_entity_poly.entity_id
_entity_poly.type
_entity_poly.pdbx_seq_one_letter_code
_entity_poly.pdbx_strand_id
1 'polypeptide(L)'
;MIERIFSGTVTRDRRSCKDGRLSYADFVRFLISEEDKKTETSIEYWFRCMDLDGDGVLSMYELEYFYEEQCVKLETMAIEPLPFEDCLCQMLDLVKPEEEGKITLRDLKRCKMAHIFYDTFFNIEKYLDHEQKDPFSVEVETEGQEMSDWEKYSAEEYDILVAEETATDQYNEGNATDF
;
A
#
# COMPACT_ATOMS: atom_id res chain seq x y z
N MET A 1 13.23 -5.81 5.10
CA MET A 1 12.22 -4.96 5.82
C MET A 1 11.86 -5.40 7.25
N ILE A 2 11.52 -6.67 7.49
CA ILE A 2 10.96 -7.14 8.78
C ILE A 2 11.87 -6.82 9.98
N GLU A 3 13.20 -7.00 9.83
CA GLU A 3 14.16 -6.69 10.89
C GLU A 3 14.11 -5.23 11.36
N ARG A 4 13.78 -4.29 10.45
CA ARG A 4 13.66 -2.86 10.77
C ARG A 4 12.45 -2.59 11.66
N ILE A 5 11.34 -3.27 11.44
CA ILE A 5 10.15 -3.18 12.31
C ILE A 5 10.49 -3.66 13.73
N PHE A 6 11.31 -4.71 13.84
CA PHE A 6 11.76 -5.24 15.13
C PHE A 6 12.95 -4.48 15.74
N SER A 7 13.62 -3.59 15.00
CA SER A 7 14.86 -2.91 15.44
C SER A 7 14.67 -1.86 16.55
N GLY A 8 13.42 -1.50 16.87
CA GLY A 8 13.13 -0.51 17.91
C GLY A 8 12.96 0.92 17.40
N THR A 9 13.08 1.16 16.09
CA THR A 9 12.93 2.50 15.51
C THR A 9 11.50 3.02 15.58
N VAL A 10 10.52 2.11 15.51
CA VAL A 10 9.08 2.43 15.54
C VAL A 10 8.34 1.91 16.77
N THR A 11 8.97 1.04 17.57
CA THR A 11 8.39 0.46 18.78
C THR A 11 8.73 1.27 20.02
N ARG A 12 7.74 1.43 20.92
CA ARG A 12 7.89 2.29 22.11
C ARG A 12 8.65 1.62 23.24
N ASP A 13 8.66 0.30 23.30
CA ASP A 13 9.36 -0.47 24.33
C ASP A 13 10.60 -1.17 23.76
N ARG A 14 11.76 -0.55 23.99
CA ARG A 14 13.08 -1.08 23.62
C ARG A 14 13.43 -2.40 24.33
N ARG A 15 12.70 -2.82 25.38
CA ARG A 15 13.00 -4.06 26.11
C ARG A 15 12.46 -5.30 25.41
N SER A 16 11.24 -5.24 24.87
CA SER A 16 10.62 -6.32 24.08
C SER A 16 11.29 -6.54 22.71
N CYS A 17 11.93 -5.51 22.18
CA CYS A 17 12.67 -5.50 20.91
C CYS A 17 13.86 -6.48 20.88
N LYS A 18 14.59 -6.65 22.00
CA LYS A 18 15.76 -7.55 22.06
C LYS A 18 15.42 -9.03 21.86
N ASP A 19 14.15 -9.39 22.02
CA ASP A 19 13.64 -10.75 21.89
C ASP A 19 12.98 -10.99 20.52
N GLY A 20 13.02 -10.02 19.59
CA GLY A 20 12.30 -10.10 18.32
C GLY A 20 10.78 -10.12 18.50
N ARG A 21 10.26 -9.58 19.61
CA ARG A 21 8.84 -9.60 19.94
C ARG A 21 8.25 -8.20 19.83
N LEU A 22 7.06 -8.13 19.24
CA LEU A 22 6.29 -6.91 19.10
C LEU A 22 5.18 -6.90 20.15
N SER A 23 4.98 -5.78 20.83
CA SER A 23 3.83 -5.64 21.74
C SER A 23 2.54 -5.52 20.93
N TYR A 24 1.38 -5.82 21.55
CA TYR A 24 0.09 -5.63 20.87
C TYR A 24 -0.10 -4.18 20.40
N ALA A 25 0.32 -3.19 21.20
CA ALA A 25 0.21 -1.78 20.83
C ALA A 25 1.09 -1.43 19.61
N ASP A 26 2.29 -2.00 19.53
CA ASP A 26 3.17 -1.84 18.37
C ASP A 26 2.59 -2.58 17.14
N PHE A 27 1.92 -3.72 17.35
CA PHE A 27 1.30 -4.50 16.27
C PHE A 27 0.12 -3.76 15.65
N VAL A 28 -0.73 -3.18 16.48
CA VAL A 28 -1.83 -2.32 16.02
C VAL A 28 -1.30 -1.14 15.21
N ARG A 29 -0.19 -0.52 15.65
CA ARG A 29 0.44 0.57 14.90
C ARG A 29 0.97 0.10 13.55
N PHE A 30 1.64 -1.06 13.52
CA PHE A 30 2.09 -1.69 12.28
C PHE A 30 0.90 -1.96 11.34
N LEU A 31 -0.16 -2.60 11.84
CA LEU A 31 -1.32 -2.98 11.04
C LEU A 31 -2.01 -1.77 10.41
N ILE A 32 -2.30 -0.74 11.21
CA ILE A 32 -2.93 0.50 10.72
C ILE A 32 -2.04 1.20 9.69
N SER A 33 -0.72 1.18 9.89
CA SER A 33 0.23 1.79 8.96
C SER A 33 0.42 0.95 7.68
N GLU A 34 0.23 -0.36 7.74
CA GLU A 34 0.23 -1.20 6.54
C GLU A 34 -1.02 -0.90 5.70
N GLU A 35 -2.17 -0.92 6.36
CA GLU A 35 -3.49 -0.83 5.74
C GLU A 35 -3.64 0.48 4.97
N ASP A 36 -3.30 1.62 5.59
CA ASP A 36 -3.36 2.94 4.97
C ASP A 36 -2.05 3.73 5.04
N LYS A 37 -1.27 3.63 3.94
CA LYS A 37 -0.01 4.36 3.73
C LYS A 37 -0.20 5.83 3.30
N LYS A 38 -1.42 6.32 3.11
CA LYS A 38 -1.70 7.71 2.72
C LYS A 38 -1.69 8.66 3.93
N THR A 39 -1.93 8.14 5.13
CA THR A 39 -1.95 8.94 6.37
C THR A 39 -0.58 9.47 6.76
N GLU A 40 -0.51 10.70 7.29
CA GLU A 40 0.76 11.28 7.74
C GLU A 40 1.49 10.42 8.78
N THR A 41 0.74 9.78 9.67
CA THR A 41 1.27 8.87 10.70
C THR A 41 1.91 7.64 10.08
N SER A 42 1.32 7.08 9.02
CA SER A 42 1.89 5.95 8.32
C SER A 42 3.11 6.34 7.51
N ILE A 43 3.10 7.51 6.86
CA ILE A 43 4.26 8.02 6.12
C ILE A 43 5.45 8.16 7.09
N GLU A 44 5.24 8.74 8.27
CA GLU A 44 6.28 8.82 9.30
C GLU A 44 6.77 7.45 9.78
N TYR A 45 5.85 6.48 9.91
CA TYR A 45 6.18 5.13 10.33
C TYR A 45 7.12 4.45 9.32
N TRP A 46 6.76 4.46 8.04
CA TRP A 46 7.55 3.83 6.99
C TRP A 46 8.85 4.57 6.69
N PHE A 47 8.83 5.91 6.74
CA PHE A 47 10.05 6.70 6.64
C PHE A 47 11.08 6.29 7.68
N ARG A 48 10.68 6.16 8.95
CA ARG A 48 11.57 5.68 10.03
C ARG A 48 12.07 4.25 9.82
N CYS A 49 11.30 3.40 9.17
CA CYS A 49 11.75 2.05 8.85
C CYS A 49 12.80 2.05 7.74
N MET A 50 12.61 2.91 6.73
CA MET A 50 13.49 3.03 5.56
C MET A 50 14.78 3.80 5.82
N ASP A 51 14.71 4.85 6.64
CA ASP A 51 15.86 5.63 7.09
C ASP A 51 16.74 4.74 8.00
N LEU A 52 17.78 4.14 7.42
CA LEU A 52 18.61 3.11 8.03
C LEU A 52 19.54 3.71 9.08
N ASP A 53 20.11 4.87 8.78
CA ASP A 53 21.07 5.58 9.63
C ASP A 53 20.43 6.63 10.54
N GLY A 54 19.19 7.03 10.27
CA GLY A 54 18.42 7.97 11.09
C GLY A 54 18.77 9.43 10.83
N ASP A 55 19.37 9.77 9.69
CA ASP A 55 19.79 11.13 9.36
C ASP A 55 18.64 12.03 8.87
N GLY A 56 17.47 11.45 8.62
CA GLY A 56 16.27 12.15 8.16
C GLY A 56 16.16 12.31 6.65
N VAL A 57 16.99 11.63 5.87
CA VAL A 57 17.02 11.63 4.40
C VAL A 57 17.11 10.19 3.90
N LEU A 58 16.30 9.83 2.90
CA LEU A 58 16.49 8.57 2.19
C LEU A 58 17.53 8.77 1.08
N SER A 59 18.70 8.20 1.30
CA SER A 59 19.80 8.13 0.36
C SER A 59 19.56 7.04 -0.70
N MET A 60 20.25 7.15 -1.84
CA MET A 60 20.16 6.14 -2.90
C MET A 60 20.60 4.75 -2.42
N TYR A 61 21.56 4.69 -1.51
CA TYR A 61 22.02 3.44 -0.92
C TYR A 61 20.91 2.72 -0.15
N GLU A 62 20.11 3.45 0.63
CA GLU A 62 19.01 2.85 1.40
C GLU A 62 17.89 2.39 0.48
N LEU A 63 17.58 3.16 -0.56
CA LEU A 63 16.59 2.78 -1.56
C LEU A 63 17.02 1.52 -2.32
N GLU A 64 18.28 1.45 -2.75
CA GLU A 64 18.86 0.29 -3.43
C GLU A 64 18.82 -0.95 -2.53
N TYR A 65 19.16 -0.80 -1.25
CA TYR A 65 19.10 -1.89 -0.27
C TYR A 65 17.71 -2.53 -0.16
N PHE A 66 16.64 -1.74 -0.12
CA PHE A 66 15.28 -2.29 -0.10
C PHE A 66 14.86 -2.85 -1.46
N TYR A 67 15.24 -2.18 -2.55
CA TYR A 67 14.88 -2.58 -3.90
C TYR A 67 15.52 -3.92 -4.30
N GLU A 68 16.74 -4.21 -3.85
CA GLU A 68 17.41 -5.49 -4.09
C GLU A 68 16.59 -6.67 -3.55
N GLU A 69 16.00 -6.53 -2.35
CA GLU A 69 15.10 -7.55 -1.77
C GLU A 69 13.83 -7.74 -2.63
N GLN A 70 13.35 -6.67 -3.27
CA GLN A 70 12.18 -6.70 -4.15
C GLN A 70 12.48 -7.39 -5.47
N CYS A 71 13.63 -7.11 -6.09
CA CYS A 71 14.08 -7.77 -7.32
C CYS A 71 14.09 -9.29 -7.16
N VAL A 72 14.69 -9.80 -6.08
CA VAL A 72 14.76 -11.26 -5.81
C VAL A 72 13.37 -11.90 -5.74
N LYS A 73 12.40 -11.21 -5.12
CA LYS A 73 11.02 -11.71 -5.01
C LYS A 73 10.27 -11.61 -6.35
N LEU A 74 10.47 -10.55 -7.13
CA LEU A 74 9.91 -10.43 -8.49
C LEU A 74 10.43 -11.53 -9.41
N GLU A 75 11.74 -11.81 -9.37
CA GLU A 75 12.36 -12.92 -10.10
C GLU A 75 11.79 -14.28 -9.69
N THR A 76 11.49 -14.46 -8.40
CA THR A 76 10.84 -15.68 -7.88
C THR A 76 9.43 -15.87 -8.46
N MET A 77 8.75 -14.78 -8.80
CA MET A 77 7.45 -14.77 -9.50
C MET A 77 7.58 -14.83 -11.03
N ALA A 78 8.80 -14.99 -11.56
CA ALA A 78 9.13 -14.93 -12.99
C ALA A 78 8.78 -13.58 -13.66
N ILE A 79 8.84 -12.50 -12.90
CA ILE A 79 8.69 -11.12 -13.38
C ILE A 79 10.09 -10.51 -13.45
N GLU A 80 10.45 -9.94 -14.60
CA GLU A 80 11.72 -9.23 -14.77
C GLU A 80 11.66 -7.87 -14.05
N PRO A 81 12.47 -7.64 -13.01
CA PRO A 81 12.46 -6.37 -12.30
C PRO A 81 13.07 -5.26 -13.16
N LEU A 82 12.54 -4.04 -13.01
CA LEU A 82 13.10 -2.87 -13.66
C LEU A 82 14.51 -2.57 -13.09
N PRO A 83 15.48 -2.10 -13.89
CA PRO A 83 16.76 -1.65 -13.36
C PRO A 83 16.57 -0.56 -12.30
N PHE A 84 17.41 -0.57 -11.25
CA PHE A 84 17.29 0.37 -10.14
C PHE A 84 17.37 1.83 -10.61
N GLU A 85 18.23 2.16 -11.58
CA GLU A 85 18.35 3.53 -12.11
C GLU A 85 17.04 4.03 -12.72
N ASP A 86 16.33 3.18 -13.45
CA ASP A 86 15.05 3.52 -14.08
C ASP A 86 13.94 3.64 -13.02
N CYS A 87 13.89 2.70 -12.06
CA CYS A 87 12.95 2.76 -10.94
C CYS A 87 13.16 4.04 -10.11
N LEU A 88 14.41 4.35 -9.80
CA LEU A 88 14.79 5.54 -9.05
C LEU A 88 14.38 6.82 -9.79
N CYS A 89 14.59 6.89 -11.11
CA CYS A 89 14.12 8.02 -11.91
C CYS A 89 12.60 8.21 -11.78
N GLN A 90 11.82 7.13 -11.94
CA GLN A 90 10.37 7.17 -11.77
C GLN A 90 9.95 7.64 -10.36
N MET A 91 10.64 7.14 -9.33
CA MET A 91 10.35 7.54 -7.94
C MET A 91 10.72 8.99 -7.66
N LEU A 92 11.82 9.50 -8.23
CA LEU A 92 12.20 10.91 -8.13
C LEU A 92 11.20 11.83 -8.86
N ASP A 93 10.70 11.41 -10.02
CA ASP A 93 9.67 12.14 -10.75
C ASP A 93 8.32 12.14 -10.02
N LEU A 94 8.01 11.06 -9.28
CA LEU A 94 6.82 10.95 -8.45
C LEU A 94 6.91 11.82 -7.18
N VAL A 95 8.05 11.78 -6.48
CA VAL A 95 8.23 12.49 -5.21
C VAL A 95 8.57 13.97 -5.41
N LYS A 96 9.33 14.30 -6.45
CA LYS A 96 9.87 15.64 -6.76
C LYS A 96 10.51 16.28 -5.53
N PRO A 97 11.64 15.72 -5.04
CA PRO A 97 12.30 16.24 -3.85
C PRO A 97 12.80 17.68 -4.05
N GLU A 98 12.88 18.44 -2.95
CA GLU A 98 13.37 19.82 -2.98
C GLU A 98 14.88 19.91 -3.28
N GLU A 99 15.65 18.91 -2.83
CA GLU A 99 17.05 18.72 -3.15
C GLU A 99 17.25 17.43 -3.96
N GLU A 100 17.98 17.51 -5.08
CA GLU A 100 18.25 16.33 -5.92
C GLU A 100 19.00 15.24 -5.15
N GLY A 101 18.55 14.00 -5.30
CA GLY A 101 19.16 12.82 -4.67
C GLY A 101 18.92 12.69 -3.16
N LYS A 102 18.08 13.54 -2.56
CA LYS A 102 17.72 13.49 -1.14
C LYS A 102 16.21 13.51 -0.95
N ILE A 103 15.64 12.37 -0.59
CA ILE A 103 14.20 12.29 -0.33
C ILE A 103 13.96 12.49 1.16
N THR A 104 13.30 13.57 1.54
CA THR A 104 12.95 13.84 2.94
C THR A 104 11.52 13.40 3.25
N LEU A 105 11.22 13.23 4.54
CA LEU A 105 9.85 13.01 5.02
C LEU A 105 8.87 14.10 4.53
N ARG A 106 9.36 15.34 4.42
CA ARG A 106 8.55 16.47 3.96
C ARG A 106 8.16 16.31 2.49
N ASP A 107 9.07 15.82 1.66
CA ASP A 107 8.81 15.58 0.23
C ASP A 107 7.74 14.51 0.05
N LEU A 108 7.82 13.40 0.80
CA LEU A 108 6.83 12.32 0.76
C LEU A 108 5.45 12.77 1.26
N LYS A 109 5.38 13.60 2.31
CA LYS A 109 4.11 14.20 2.76
C LYS A 109 3.51 15.16 1.72
N ARG A 110 4.36 15.83 0.93
CA ARG A 110 3.96 16.80 -0.10
C ARG A 110 3.47 16.13 -1.38
N CYS A 111 4.10 15.05 -1.83
CA CYS A 111 3.79 14.42 -3.12
C CYS A 111 2.42 13.73 -3.16
N LYS A 112 1.80 13.43 -1.99
CA LYS A 112 0.51 12.71 -1.85
C LYS A 112 0.48 11.29 -2.44
N MET A 113 1.57 10.86 -3.06
CA MET A 113 1.76 9.54 -3.67
C MET A 113 2.76 8.67 -2.90
N ALA A 114 3.02 8.99 -1.63
CA ALA A 114 3.96 8.24 -0.78
C ALA A 114 3.59 6.75 -0.65
N HIS A 115 2.31 6.39 -0.74
CA HIS A 115 1.86 5.00 -0.72
C HIS A 115 2.44 4.19 -1.89
N ILE A 116 2.43 4.74 -3.11
CA ILE A 116 3.04 4.11 -4.30
C ILE A 116 4.54 3.95 -4.07
N PHE A 117 5.21 5.03 -3.64
CA PHE A 117 6.64 5.01 -3.33
C PHE A 117 7.00 3.87 -2.35
N TYR A 118 6.27 3.76 -1.26
CA TYR A 118 6.52 2.71 -0.26
C TYR A 118 6.24 1.30 -0.78
N ASP A 119 5.16 1.12 -1.52
CA ASP A 119 4.79 -0.19 -2.05
C ASP A 119 5.87 -0.68 -3.05
N THR A 120 6.41 0.20 -3.90
CA THR A 120 7.53 -0.12 -4.81
C THR A 120 8.73 -0.71 -4.08
N PHE A 121 9.16 -0.13 -2.95
CA PHE A 121 10.38 -0.56 -2.26
C PHE A 121 10.22 -1.75 -1.32
N PHE A 122 9.03 -2.09 -0.83
CA PHE A 122 8.90 -3.19 0.13
C PHE A 122 7.56 -3.95 0.17
N ASN A 123 6.57 -3.61 -0.66
CA ASN A 123 5.29 -4.33 -0.73
C ASN A 123 4.95 -4.73 -2.18
N ILE A 124 5.39 -5.94 -2.56
CA ILE A 124 5.24 -6.45 -3.93
C ILE A 124 3.79 -6.68 -4.33
N GLU A 125 2.96 -7.18 -3.41
CA GLU A 125 1.56 -7.45 -3.71
C GLU A 125 0.86 -6.16 -4.13
N LYS A 126 0.99 -5.10 -3.31
CA LYS A 126 0.42 -3.79 -3.63
C LYS A 126 1.11 -3.12 -4.83
N TYR A 127 2.43 -3.30 -4.99
CA TYR A 127 3.15 -2.80 -6.16
C TYR A 127 2.60 -3.37 -7.47
N LEU A 128 2.37 -4.69 -7.54
CA LEU A 128 1.81 -5.35 -8.73
C LEU A 128 0.37 -4.90 -9.02
N ASP A 129 -0.43 -4.66 -7.97
CA ASP A 129 -1.78 -4.11 -8.12
C ASP A 129 -1.76 -2.70 -8.73
N HIS A 130 -0.80 -1.86 -8.32
CA HIS A 130 -0.66 -0.50 -8.87
C HIS A 130 -0.17 -0.51 -10.33
N GLU A 131 0.75 -1.40 -10.69
CA GLU A 131 1.23 -1.54 -12.08
C GLU A 131 0.12 -2.01 -13.04
N GLN A 132 -0.83 -2.80 -12.55
CA GLN A 132 -1.97 -3.26 -13.34
C GLN A 132 -3.11 -2.23 -13.41
N LYS A 133 -3.17 -1.29 -12.46
CA LYS A 133 -4.13 -0.18 -12.51
C LYS A 133 -3.69 0.83 -13.56
N ASP A 134 -4.51 0.96 -14.60
CA ASP A 134 -4.28 1.90 -15.70
C ASP A 134 -4.04 3.33 -15.15
N PRO A 135 -2.99 4.06 -15.60
CA PRO A 135 -2.70 5.44 -15.20
C PRO A 135 -3.89 6.40 -15.33
N PHE A 136 -4.83 6.13 -16.23
CA PHE A 136 -6.06 6.92 -16.40
C PHE A 136 -7.12 6.68 -15.32
N SER A 137 -6.97 5.65 -14.49
CA SER A 137 -7.88 5.36 -13.37
C SER A 137 -7.60 6.24 -12.15
N VAL A 138 -6.34 6.69 -11.98
CA VAL A 138 -5.89 7.47 -10.82
C VAL A 138 -6.42 8.91 -10.83
N GLU A 139 -6.69 9.46 -12.02
CA GLU A 139 -7.28 10.81 -12.15
C GLU A 139 -8.73 10.87 -11.64
N VAL A 140 -9.45 9.74 -11.64
CA VAL A 140 -10.84 9.66 -11.14
C VAL A 140 -10.90 9.66 -9.62
N GLU A 141 -9.86 9.22 -8.92
CA GLU A 141 -9.83 9.18 -7.44
C GLU A 141 -9.58 10.57 -6.81
N THR A 142 -9.04 11.54 -7.56
CA THR A 142 -8.61 12.84 -7.00
C THR A 142 -9.70 13.92 -7.07
N GLU A 143 -10.69 13.80 -7.96
CA GLU A 143 -11.77 14.79 -8.13
C GLU A 143 -13.17 14.17 -8.11
N GLY A 144 -13.65 13.81 -6.91
CA GLY A 144 -15.09 13.78 -6.62
C GLY A 144 -15.69 12.41 -6.37
N GLN A 145 -15.90 12.12 -5.08
CA GLN A 145 -16.74 11.03 -4.55
C GLN A 145 -16.46 9.65 -5.15
N GLU A 146 -15.42 8.99 -4.64
CA GLU A 146 -15.46 7.54 -4.60
C GLU A 146 -16.71 7.13 -3.81
N MET A 147 -17.53 6.30 -4.43
CA MET A 147 -18.64 5.61 -3.78
C MET A 147 -18.07 4.89 -2.56
N SER A 148 -18.53 5.25 -1.37
CA SER A 148 -18.01 4.72 -0.10
C SER A 148 -18.02 3.19 -0.16
N ASP A 149 -17.07 2.53 0.50
CA ASP A 149 -17.06 1.06 0.55
C ASP A 149 -18.41 0.48 1.05
N TRP A 150 -19.15 1.27 1.84
CA TRP A 150 -20.53 0.96 2.21
C TRP A 150 -21.53 1.05 1.05
N GLU A 151 -21.39 2.04 0.18
CA GLU A 151 -22.21 2.20 -1.00
C GLU A 151 -21.92 1.10 -2.03
N LYS A 152 -20.65 0.69 -2.19
CA LYS A 152 -20.25 -0.49 -3.00
C LYS A 152 -20.88 -1.78 -2.46
N TYR A 153 -20.70 -2.05 -1.17
CA TYR A 153 -21.31 -3.21 -0.51
C TYR A 153 -22.84 -3.20 -0.63
N SER A 154 -23.47 -2.04 -0.44
CA SER A 154 -24.93 -1.93 -0.55
C SER A 154 -25.45 -2.18 -1.96
N ALA A 155 -24.69 -1.80 -3.00
CA ALA A 155 -25.06 -2.04 -4.39
C ALA A 155 -24.96 -3.53 -4.73
N GLU A 156 -23.89 -4.20 -4.30
CA GLU A 156 -23.71 -5.64 -4.53
C GLU A 156 -24.79 -6.47 -3.82
N GLU A 157 -25.10 -6.18 -2.55
CA GLU A 157 -26.16 -6.87 -1.82
C GLU A 157 -27.55 -6.63 -2.43
N TYR A 158 -27.81 -5.42 -2.94
CA TYR A 158 -29.06 -5.11 -3.63
C TYR A 158 -29.20 -5.92 -4.92
N ASP A 159 -28.15 -6.01 -5.73
CA ASP A 159 -28.17 -6.79 -6.98
C ASP A 159 -28.39 -8.28 -6.71
N ILE A 160 -27.80 -8.83 -5.64
CA ILE A 160 -28.02 -10.21 -5.19
C ILE A 160 -29.48 -10.41 -4.78
N LEU A 161 -30.04 -9.51 -3.96
CA LEU A 161 -31.43 -9.57 -3.52
C LEU A 161 -32.43 -9.49 -4.68
N VAL A 162 -32.19 -8.60 -5.65
CA VAL A 162 -33.02 -8.49 -6.87
C VAL A 162 -32.94 -9.77 -7.71
N ALA A 163 -31.76 -10.38 -7.83
CA ALA A 163 -31.59 -11.65 -8.52
C ALA A 163 -32.33 -12.79 -7.82
N GLU A 164 -32.33 -12.83 -6.49
CA GLU A 164 -33.07 -13.81 -5.70
C GLU A 164 -34.59 -13.62 -5.77
N GLU A 165 -35.08 -12.37 -5.74
CA GLU A 165 -36.51 -12.05 -5.86
C GLU A 165 -37.03 -12.40 -7.27
N THR A 166 -36.27 -12.07 -8.32
CA THR A 166 -36.62 -12.46 -9.70
C THR A 166 -36.57 -13.96 -9.93
N ALA A 167 -35.65 -14.69 -9.28
CA ALA A 167 -35.65 -16.15 -9.28
C ALA A 167 -36.86 -16.72 -8.52
N THR A 168 -37.23 -16.13 -7.39
CA THR A 168 -38.38 -16.56 -6.58
C THR A 168 -39.71 -16.31 -7.29
N ASP A 169 -39.85 -15.20 -8.01
CA ASP A 169 -41.01 -14.89 -8.82
C ASP A 169 -41.17 -15.86 -10.00
N GLN A 170 -40.06 -16.26 -10.65
CA GLN A 170 -40.09 -17.30 -11.69
C GLN A 170 -40.52 -18.67 -11.13
N TYR A 171 -40.14 -19.00 -9.90
CA TYR A 171 -40.60 -20.22 -9.22
C TYR A 171 -42.10 -20.13 -8.82
N ASN A 172 -42.59 -18.96 -8.45
CA ASN A 172 -44.01 -18.75 -8.12
C ASN A 172 -44.92 -18.70 -9.36
N GLU A 173 -44.48 -18.13 -10.49
CA GLU A 173 -45.20 -18.20 -11.77
C GLU A 173 -45.21 -19.61 -12.37
N GLY A 174 -44.17 -20.41 -12.14
CA GLY A 174 -44.13 -21.82 -12.52
C GLY A 174 -45.12 -22.71 -11.76
N ASN A 175 -45.45 -22.36 -10.51
CA ASN A 175 -46.44 -23.09 -9.68
C ASN A 175 -47.90 -22.63 -9.88
N ALA A 176 -48.14 -21.49 -10.53
CA ALA A 176 -49.49 -20.97 -10.78
C ALA A 176 -50.14 -21.48 -12.07
N THR A 177 -49.42 -22.27 -12.89
CA THR A 177 -49.91 -22.78 -14.18
C THR A 177 -50.33 -24.26 -14.17
N ASP A 178 -50.36 -24.91 -13.01
CA ASP A 178 -50.79 -26.30 -12.87
C ASP A 178 -52.04 -26.42 -11.96
N PHE A 179 -53.17 -25.89 -12.44
CA PHE A 179 -54.54 -26.19 -11.97
C PHE A 179 -55.57 -26.04 -13.10
#